data_AF-A0A8B6HPB5-F1
#
_entry.id   AF-A0A8B6HPB5-F1
#
_cell.length_a   1.000
_cell.length_b   1.000
_cell.length_c   1.000
_cell.angle_alpha   90.00
_cell.angle_beta   90.00
_cell.angle_gamma   90.00
#
_symmetry.space_group_name_H-M   'P 1'
#
loop_
_entity.id
_entity.type
_entity.pdbx_description
1 polymer ?
#
loop_
_entity_poly.entity_id
_entity_poly.type
_entity_poly.pdbx_seq_one_letter_code
_entity_poly.pdbx_strand_id
1 'polypeptide(L)'
;MDLVRPHFGKNHHVTMDNWFSSPKLMNDLRNRGTYATGTVIASRKGLPASFKTARLPKGSVVVKSQRDLLAILYVDRRNVTFLTTSENARTVRKVNSKGRVVSAPSVVHKYNQTMAVSILGISFCLNLSHNLKRKLDHVKFQNAVVRGLIGDFRGGNRRRGRRPDNIPIANAIRMHFLDVIPDGKRRKCVKCSGYNKYRKSRISTWCS
;
A
#
# COMPACT_ATOMS: atom_id res chain seq x y z
N MET A 1 -2.08 -18.20 -18.93
CA MET A 1 -1.15 -18.94 -18.02
C MET A 1 0.24 -18.29 -18.00
N ASP A 2 0.46 -17.26 -18.79
CA ASP A 2 1.80 -16.78 -19.18
C ASP A 2 2.57 -16.18 -18.00
N LEU A 3 1.87 -15.55 -17.06
CA LEU A 3 2.47 -14.98 -15.85
C LEU A 3 3.20 -16.01 -14.99
N VAL A 4 2.69 -17.24 -14.90
CA VAL A 4 3.25 -18.29 -14.03
C VAL A 4 4.28 -19.14 -14.78
N ARG A 5 4.36 -19.00 -16.11
CA ARG A 5 5.20 -19.84 -16.98
C ARG A 5 6.68 -19.91 -16.57
N PRO A 6 7.35 -18.82 -16.15
CA PRO A 6 8.75 -18.88 -15.68
C PRO A 6 8.95 -19.68 -14.37
N HIS A 7 7.86 -20.06 -13.70
CA HIS A 7 7.86 -20.72 -12.40
C HIS A 7 7.36 -22.16 -12.43
N PHE A 8 7.08 -22.72 -13.61
CA PHE A 8 6.71 -24.13 -13.76
C PHE A 8 7.84 -25.07 -13.34
N GLY A 9 7.48 -26.24 -12.80
CA GLY A 9 8.42 -27.26 -12.32
C GLY A 9 9.20 -26.90 -11.05
N LYS A 10 8.98 -25.71 -10.48
CA LYS A 10 9.70 -25.24 -9.27
C LYS A 10 8.95 -25.53 -7.97
N ASN A 11 7.84 -26.27 -8.02
CA ASN A 11 6.98 -26.58 -6.87
C ASN A 11 6.48 -25.33 -6.12
N HIS A 12 6.35 -24.21 -6.83
CA HIS A 12 5.79 -22.98 -6.27
C HIS A 12 4.27 -23.12 -6.05
N HIS A 13 3.74 -22.32 -5.14
CA HIS A 13 2.31 -22.25 -4.84
C HIS A 13 1.75 -20.89 -5.28
N VAL A 14 0.82 -20.90 -6.24
CA VAL A 14 0.10 -19.71 -6.70
C VAL A 14 -1.22 -19.55 -5.94
N THR A 15 -1.43 -18.37 -5.36
CA THR A 15 -2.75 -17.99 -4.84
C THR A 15 -3.44 -17.04 -5.84
N MET A 16 -4.73 -17.24 -6.12
CA MET A 16 -5.47 -16.43 -7.11
C MET A 16 -6.91 -16.12 -6.69
N ASP A 17 -7.44 -15.02 -7.22
CA ASP A 17 -8.83 -14.61 -7.00
C ASP A 17 -9.82 -15.40 -7.87
N ASN A 18 -11.12 -15.27 -7.55
CA ASN A 18 -12.24 -15.95 -8.18
C ASN A 18 -12.35 -15.74 -9.68
N TRP A 19 -11.86 -14.61 -10.19
CA TRP A 19 -11.92 -14.26 -11.61
C TRP A 19 -11.09 -15.22 -12.45
N PHE A 20 -9.92 -15.59 -11.93
CA PHE A 20 -8.93 -16.39 -12.63
C PHE A 20 -9.10 -17.88 -12.35
N SER A 21 -9.67 -18.26 -11.22
CA SER A 21 -9.73 -19.67 -10.82
C SER A 21 -10.79 -20.49 -11.60
N SER A 22 -10.41 -21.72 -11.93
CA SER A 22 -11.31 -22.75 -12.45
C SER A 22 -10.75 -24.15 -12.22
N PRO A 23 -11.58 -25.20 -12.14
CA PRO A 23 -11.09 -26.57 -11.97
C PRO A 23 -10.10 -27.00 -13.06
N LYS A 24 -10.37 -26.62 -14.32
CA LYS A 24 -9.47 -26.90 -15.46
C LYS A 24 -8.09 -26.26 -15.26
N LEU A 25 -8.07 -24.96 -14.93
CA LEU A 25 -6.82 -24.23 -14.70
C LEU A 25 -5.99 -24.85 -13.57
N MET A 26 -6.64 -25.25 -12.48
CA MET A 26 -5.95 -25.83 -11.32
C MET A 26 -5.28 -27.17 -11.66
N ASN A 27 -5.96 -28.01 -12.44
CA ASN A 27 -5.38 -29.26 -12.94
C ASN A 27 -4.21 -28.97 -13.91
N ASP A 28 -4.35 -28.01 -14.82
CA ASP A 28 -3.30 -27.64 -15.76
C ASP A 28 -2.03 -27.13 -15.03
N LEU A 29 -2.18 -26.38 -13.94
CA LEU A 29 -1.06 -25.95 -13.09
C LEU A 29 -0.41 -27.12 -12.37
N ARG A 30 -1.22 -28.02 -11.80
CA ARG A 30 -0.72 -29.19 -11.07
C ARG A 30 0.09 -30.10 -11.98
N ASN A 31 -0.37 -30.33 -13.21
CA ASN A 31 0.34 -31.11 -14.23
C ASN A 31 1.68 -30.47 -14.64
N ARG A 32 1.86 -29.18 -14.42
CA ARG A 32 3.10 -28.43 -14.70
C ARG A 32 3.97 -28.24 -13.45
N GLY A 33 3.73 -29.03 -12.40
CA GLY A 33 4.50 -28.98 -11.15
C GLY A 33 4.31 -27.66 -10.39
N THR A 34 3.13 -27.05 -10.49
CA THR A 34 2.78 -25.81 -9.79
C THR A 34 1.52 -26.04 -8.96
N TYR A 35 1.63 -25.78 -7.66
CA TYR A 35 0.49 -25.86 -6.75
C TYR A 35 -0.34 -24.58 -6.82
N ALA A 36 -1.64 -24.69 -6.56
CA ALA A 36 -2.53 -23.54 -6.63
C ALA A 36 -3.61 -23.59 -5.56
N THR A 37 -4.01 -22.42 -5.09
CA THR A 37 -5.20 -22.21 -4.25
C THR A 37 -5.93 -20.96 -4.71
N GLY A 38 -7.25 -21.01 -4.80
CA GLY A 38 -8.02 -19.82 -5.10
C GLY A 38 -9.44 -19.91 -4.58
N THR A 39 -10.07 -18.75 -4.39
CA THR A 39 -11.53 -18.71 -4.31
C THR A 39 -12.11 -18.96 -5.70
N VAL A 40 -13.31 -19.51 -5.83
CA VAL A 40 -13.97 -19.76 -7.13
C VAL A 40 -15.45 -19.42 -7.04
N ILE A 41 -16.01 -18.98 -8.17
CA ILE A 41 -17.46 -18.76 -8.29
C ILE A 41 -18.15 -20.13 -8.29
N ALA A 42 -19.12 -20.35 -7.40
CA ALA A 42 -19.79 -21.65 -7.26
C ALA A 42 -20.50 -22.14 -8.54
N SER A 43 -20.88 -21.24 -9.46
CA SER A 43 -21.47 -21.56 -10.75
C SER A 43 -20.46 -21.86 -11.86
N ARG A 44 -19.15 -21.82 -11.56
CA ARG A 44 -18.09 -22.11 -12.55
C ARG A 44 -18.21 -23.57 -13.02
N LYS A 45 -18.05 -23.79 -14.33
CA LYS A 45 -18.11 -25.13 -14.94
C LYS A 45 -17.10 -26.08 -14.27
N GLY A 46 -17.56 -27.29 -13.98
CA GLY A 46 -16.75 -28.34 -13.32
C GLY A 46 -16.84 -28.35 -11.80
N LEU A 47 -17.63 -27.46 -11.18
CA LEU A 47 -17.94 -27.55 -9.75
C LEU A 47 -19.21 -28.39 -9.50
N PRO A 48 -19.32 -29.01 -8.31
CA PRO A 48 -20.53 -29.74 -7.92
C PRO A 48 -21.76 -28.83 -7.89
N ALA A 49 -22.86 -29.25 -8.51
CA ALA A 49 -24.11 -28.48 -8.51
C ALA A 49 -24.62 -28.17 -7.09
N SER A 50 -24.35 -29.08 -6.14
CA SER A 50 -24.69 -28.92 -4.73
C SER A 50 -24.05 -27.68 -4.09
N PHE A 51 -22.92 -27.17 -4.61
CA PHE A 51 -22.26 -25.99 -4.05
C PHE A 51 -23.03 -24.71 -4.37
N LYS A 52 -23.74 -24.68 -5.49
CA LYS A 52 -24.56 -23.54 -5.92
C LYS A 52 -25.85 -23.44 -5.09
N THR A 53 -26.44 -24.58 -4.73
CA THR A 53 -27.75 -24.64 -4.05
C THR A 53 -27.65 -24.86 -2.54
N ALA A 54 -26.45 -25.04 -2.00
CA ALA A 54 -26.22 -25.32 -0.58
C ALA A 54 -26.79 -24.22 0.33
N ARG A 55 -27.73 -24.62 1.19
CA ARG A 55 -28.24 -23.84 2.32
C ARG A 55 -27.75 -24.51 3.60
N LEU A 56 -26.64 -24.02 4.14
CA LEU A 56 -25.98 -24.61 5.30
C LEU A 56 -25.81 -23.55 6.40
N PRO A 57 -25.77 -23.96 7.68
CA PRO A 57 -25.55 -23.03 8.77
C PRO A 57 -24.14 -22.44 8.73
N LYS A 58 -23.97 -21.29 9.38
CA LYS A 58 -22.68 -20.64 9.52
C LYS A 58 -21.68 -21.56 10.22
N GLY A 59 -20.47 -21.66 9.66
CA GLY A 59 -19.40 -22.53 10.14
C GLY A 59 -19.35 -23.88 9.43
N SER A 60 -20.38 -24.24 8.64
CA SER A 60 -20.37 -25.49 7.88
C SER A 60 -19.27 -25.51 6.82
N VAL A 61 -18.70 -26.70 6.63
CA VAL A 61 -17.68 -27.02 5.63
C VAL A 61 -18.16 -28.22 4.84
N VAL A 62 -18.20 -28.09 3.51
CA VAL A 62 -18.44 -29.22 2.60
C VAL A 62 -17.23 -29.37 1.70
N VAL A 63 -16.75 -30.60 1.58
CA VAL A 63 -15.55 -30.93 0.82
C VAL A 63 -15.93 -31.91 -0.27
N LYS A 64 -15.44 -31.68 -1.47
CA LYS A 64 -15.51 -32.60 -2.60
C LYS A 64 -14.12 -32.68 -3.23
N SER A 65 -13.65 -33.89 -3.48
CA SER A 65 -12.38 -34.14 -4.14
C SER A 65 -12.61 -34.72 -5.53
N GLN A 66 -11.73 -34.38 -6.45
CA GLN A 66 -11.61 -35.04 -7.73
C GLN A 66 -10.12 -35.14 -8.07
N ARG A 67 -9.56 -36.34 -8.05
CA ARG A 67 -8.12 -36.58 -8.23
C ARG A 67 -7.33 -35.73 -7.22
N ASP A 68 -6.36 -34.94 -7.70
CA ASP A 68 -5.53 -34.04 -6.91
C ASP A 68 -6.17 -32.67 -6.62
N LEU A 69 -7.43 -32.45 -6.99
CA LEU A 69 -8.14 -31.20 -6.80
C LEU A 69 -9.17 -31.32 -5.68
N LEU A 70 -9.09 -30.41 -4.71
CA LEU A 70 -10.05 -30.28 -3.63
C LEU A 70 -10.90 -29.02 -3.81
N ALA A 71 -12.21 -29.21 -3.80
CA ALA A 71 -13.21 -28.16 -3.76
C ALA A 71 -13.82 -28.09 -2.35
N ILE A 72 -13.74 -26.90 -1.73
CA ILE A 72 -14.18 -26.69 -0.35
C ILE A 72 -15.20 -25.55 -0.35
N LEU A 73 -16.43 -25.83 0.06
CA LEU A 73 -17.43 -24.84 0.36
C LEU A 73 -17.39 -24.54 1.86
N TYR A 74 -17.19 -23.27 2.22
CA TYR A 74 -17.20 -22.80 3.59
C TYR A 74 -18.24 -21.69 3.76
N VAL A 75 -19.10 -21.83 4.77
CA VAL A 75 -20.10 -20.82 5.11
C VAL A 75 -19.60 -19.96 6.25
N ASP A 76 -19.26 -18.70 5.97
CA ASP A 76 -18.99 -17.70 7.01
C ASP A 76 -20.13 -16.69 7.12
N ARG A 77 -19.93 -15.44 6.66
CA ARG A 77 -21.03 -14.49 6.45
C ARG A 77 -21.78 -14.77 5.15
N ARG A 78 -21.08 -15.35 4.19
CA ARG A 78 -21.56 -15.79 2.88
C ARG A 78 -20.91 -17.12 2.55
N ASN A 79 -21.49 -17.82 1.58
CA ASN A 79 -20.90 -19.02 1.02
C ASN A 79 -19.65 -18.64 0.22
N VAL A 80 -18.51 -19.22 0.58
CA VAL A 80 -17.25 -19.07 -0.15
C VAL A 80 -16.79 -20.43 -0.61
N THR A 81 -16.51 -20.55 -1.90
CA THR A 81 -15.96 -21.79 -2.47
C THR A 81 -14.48 -21.60 -2.76
N PHE A 82 -13.68 -22.60 -2.39
CA PHE A 82 -12.26 -22.67 -2.66
C PHE A 82 -11.93 -23.86 -3.54
N LEU A 83 -10.89 -23.70 -4.35
CA LEU A 83 -10.19 -24.79 -5.03
C LEU A 83 -8.75 -24.81 -4.54
N THR A 84 -8.22 -25.99 -4.29
CA THR A 84 -6.81 -26.17 -3.91
C THR A 84 -6.26 -27.48 -4.43
N THR A 85 -5.01 -27.47 -4.85
CA THR A 85 -4.27 -28.67 -5.27
C THR A 85 -3.17 -29.06 -4.28
N SER A 86 -3.02 -28.37 -3.15
CA SER A 86 -1.96 -28.66 -2.16
C SER A 86 -2.48 -28.92 -0.75
N GLU A 87 -3.63 -28.33 -0.42
CA GLU A 87 -4.08 -28.21 0.97
C GLU A 87 -5.11 -29.28 1.29
N ASN A 88 -5.04 -29.84 2.50
CA ASN A 88 -6.04 -30.78 2.99
C ASN A 88 -7.24 -30.05 3.59
N ALA A 89 -8.39 -30.71 3.67
CA ALA A 89 -9.59 -30.14 4.27
C ALA A 89 -9.57 -30.10 5.81
N ARG A 90 -8.38 -29.93 6.41
CA ARG A 90 -8.24 -29.85 7.86
C ARG A 90 -8.88 -28.57 8.38
N THR A 91 -9.54 -28.67 9.53
CA THR A 91 -10.13 -27.54 10.21
C THR A 91 -9.17 -27.03 11.30
N VAL A 92 -8.95 -25.73 11.33
CA VAL A 92 -8.08 -25.04 12.30
C VAL A 92 -8.91 -24.09 13.17
N ARG A 93 -8.51 -23.95 14.43
CA ARG A 93 -9.07 -22.96 15.35
C ARG A 93 -8.39 -21.61 15.12
N LYS A 94 -9.16 -20.55 14.91
CA LYS A 94 -8.68 -19.18 14.77
C LYS A 94 -9.39 -18.26 15.76
N VAL A 95 -8.71 -17.23 16.22
CA VAL A 95 -9.34 -16.17 17.01
C VAL A 95 -9.87 -15.09 16.04
N ASN A 96 -11.14 -14.71 16.18
CA ASN A 96 -11.72 -13.65 15.37
C ASN A 96 -11.40 -12.26 15.95
N SER A 97 -11.73 -11.19 15.23
CA SER A 97 -11.54 -9.80 15.67
C SER A 97 -12.26 -9.44 16.98
N LYS A 98 -13.19 -10.28 17.45
CA LYS A 98 -13.93 -10.12 18.70
C LYS A 98 -13.35 -11.01 19.83
N GLY A 99 -12.16 -11.58 19.65
CA GLY A 99 -11.50 -12.44 20.64
C GLY A 99 -12.09 -13.85 20.78
N ARG A 100 -13.09 -14.23 19.97
CA ARG A 100 -13.72 -15.56 20.06
C ARG A 100 -12.99 -16.58 19.20
N VAL A 101 -12.84 -17.79 19.71
CA VAL A 101 -12.28 -18.91 18.96
C VAL A 101 -13.34 -19.47 18.00
N VAL A 102 -13.01 -19.51 16.71
CA VAL A 102 -13.86 -19.97 15.62
C VAL A 102 -13.13 -21.07 14.85
N SER A 103 -13.87 -22.09 14.43
CA SER A 103 -13.37 -23.17 13.58
C SER A 103 -13.46 -22.77 12.10
N ALA A 104 -12.39 -22.92 11.34
CA ALA A 104 -12.37 -22.64 9.90
C ALA A 104 -11.42 -23.59 9.16
N PRO A 105 -11.66 -23.90 7.87
CA PRO A 105 -10.72 -24.69 7.08
C PRO A 105 -9.33 -24.04 7.00
N SER A 106 -8.26 -24.85 7.03
CA SER A 106 -6.87 -24.37 6.93
C SER A 106 -6.63 -23.56 5.65
N VAL A 107 -7.29 -23.94 4.55
CA VAL A 107 -7.24 -23.22 3.27
C VAL A 107 -7.65 -21.75 3.39
N VAL A 108 -8.60 -21.42 4.27
CA VAL A 108 -9.06 -20.03 4.48
C VAL A 108 -7.93 -19.20 5.09
N HIS A 109 -7.21 -19.77 6.05
CA HIS A 109 -6.10 -19.08 6.71
C HIS A 109 -4.96 -18.81 5.73
N LYS A 110 -4.53 -19.85 5.01
CA LYS A 110 -3.43 -19.76 4.03
C LYS A 110 -3.78 -18.84 2.85
N TYR A 111 -5.02 -18.89 2.37
CA TYR A 111 -5.51 -17.97 1.35
C TYR A 111 -5.43 -16.53 1.84
N ASN A 112 -5.97 -16.23 3.03
CA ASN A 112 -5.95 -14.86 3.55
C ASN A 112 -4.52 -14.34 3.79
N GLN A 113 -3.59 -15.18 4.25
CA GLN A 113 -2.19 -14.79 4.40
C GLN A 113 -1.55 -14.43 3.06
N THR A 114 -1.74 -15.26 2.04
CA THR A 114 -1.10 -15.07 0.73
C THR A 114 -1.78 -14.00 -0.11
N MET A 115 -3.12 -13.90 -0.08
CA MET A 115 -3.87 -12.87 -0.79
C MET A 115 -3.71 -11.48 -0.18
N ALA A 116 -3.66 -11.39 1.16
CA ALA A 116 -3.40 -10.12 1.82
C ALA A 116 -2.04 -9.57 1.39
N VAL A 117 -1.01 -10.41 1.23
CA VAL A 117 0.30 -9.97 0.75
C VAL A 117 0.25 -9.44 -0.69
N SER A 118 -0.58 -9.99 -1.58
CA SER A 118 -0.73 -9.47 -2.94
C SER A 118 -1.53 -8.15 -3.02
N ILE A 119 -2.57 -7.95 -2.19
CA ILE A 119 -3.31 -6.68 -2.12
C ILE A 119 -2.47 -5.62 -1.39
N LEU A 120 -1.83 -6.00 -0.30
CA LEU A 120 -0.82 -5.19 0.38
C LEU A 120 0.43 -5.03 -0.47
N GLY A 121 0.62 -5.80 -1.54
CA GLY A 121 1.75 -5.69 -2.49
C GLY A 121 1.83 -4.32 -3.16
N ILE A 122 0.68 -3.65 -3.35
CA ILE A 122 0.63 -2.25 -3.80
C ILE A 122 1.18 -1.30 -2.71
N SER A 123 1.12 -1.68 -1.43
CA SER A 123 1.78 -0.99 -0.31
C SER A 123 3.18 -1.58 0.03
N PHE A 124 3.48 -2.81 -0.40
CA PHE A 124 4.65 -3.62 -0.01
C PHE A 124 5.67 -3.79 -1.14
N CYS A 125 5.51 -3.08 -2.27
CA CYS A 125 6.58 -2.80 -3.26
C CYS A 125 7.84 -2.16 -2.63
N LEU A 126 7.82 -1.89 -1.32
CA LEU A 126 8.96 -1.51 -0.49
C LEU A 126 9.88 -2.66 -0.06
N ASN A 127 9.57 -3.90 -0.45
CA ASN A 127 10.38 -5.07 -0.12
C ASN A 127 11.26 -5.57 -1.27
N LEU A 128 11.71 -4.66 -2.13
CA LEU A 128 12.93 -4.86 -2.93
C LEU A 128 14.19 -4.75 -2.02
N SER A 129 14.21 -5.47 -0.91
CA SER A 129 15.32 -5.50 0.06
C SER A 129 15.88 -6.91 0.24
N HIS A 130 15.90 -7.74 -0.81
CA HIS A 130 16.57 -9.04 -0.76
C HIS A 130 18.11 -8.94 -0.66
N ASN A 131 18.70 -7.74 -0.74
CA ASN A 131 20.15 -7.51 -0.66
C ASN A 131 20.60 -6.62 0.51
N LEU A 132 19.71 -6.21 1.42
CA LEU A 132 20.07 -5.36 2.57
C LEU A 132 20.07 -6.20 3.85
N LYS A 133 21.27 -6.40 4.45
CA LYS A 133 21.46 -7.12 5.73
C LYS A 133 20.58 -6.60 6.87
N ARG A 134 20.08 -5.36 6.77
CA ARG A 134 19.02 -4.82 7.63
C ARG A 134 18.06 -4.01 6.75
N LYS A 135 16.77 -4.33 6.84
CA LYS A 135 15.70 -3.65 6.11
C LYS A 135 15.66 -2.18 6.53
N LEU A 136 15.89 -1.25 5.60
CA LEU A 136 15.74 0.17 5.88
C LEU A 136 14.26 0.49 6.08
N ASP A 137 13.99 1.35 7.07
CA ASP A 137 12.67 1.94 7.24
C ASP A 137 12.26 2.71 5.97
N HIS A 138 10.97 2.67 5.61
CA HIS A 138 10.46 3.18 4.35
C HIS A 138 10.80 4.66 4.15
N VAL A 139 10.66 5.46 5.20
CA VAL A 139 10.99 6.90 5.15
C VAL A 139 12.48 7.10 4.93
N LYS A 140 13.33 6.28 5.54
CA LYS A 140 14.79 6.31 5.34
C LYS A 140 15.15 5.88 3.92
N PHE A 141 14.48 4.87 3.37
CA PHE A 141 14.66 4.45 1.99
C PHE A 141 14.25 5.55 1.01
N GLN A 142 13.06 6.14 1.16
CA GLN A 142 12.60 7.25 0.33
C GLN A 142 13.58 8.42 0.37
N ASN A 143 14.04 8.82 1.56
CA ASN A 143 15.03 9.89 1.71
C ASN A 143 16.37 9.55 1.06
N ALA A 144 16.82 8.29 1.13
CA ALA A 144 18.04 7.84 0.48
C ALA A 144 17.91 7.87 -1.05
N VAL A 145 16.78 7.41 -1.58
CA VAL A 145 16.47 7.47 -3.02
C VAL A 145 16.39 8.93 -3.48
N VAL A 146 15.68 9.80 -2.76
CA VAL A 146 15.59 11.23 -3.08
C VAL A 146 16.97 11.89 -3.07
N ARG A 147 17.80 11.61 -2.05
CA ARG A 147 19.18 12.14 -2.00
C ARG A 147 20.06 11.60 -3.13
N GLY A 148 19.93 10.32 -3.47
CA GLY A 148 20.67 9.71 -4.58
C GLY A 148 20.25 10.22 -5.95
N LEU A 149 18.96 10.43 -6.17
CA LEU A 149 18.41 11.02 -7.40
C LEU A 149 18.77 12.50 -7.53
N ILE A 150 18.73 13.26 -6.43
CA ILE A 150 19.19 14.65 -6.40
C ILE A 150 20.71 14.70 -6.61
N GLY A 151 21.47 13.72 -6.12
CA GLY A 151 22.92 13.62 -6.29
C GLY A 151 23.62 14.96 -6.06
N ASP A 152 24.54 15.29 -6.97
CA ASP A 152 25.23 16.59 -7.02
C ASP A 152 24.53 17.59 -7.97
N PHE A 153 23.27 17.39 -8.36
CA PHE A 153 22.55 18.38 -9.19
C PHE A 153 22.39 19.74 -8.49
N ARG A 154 22.54 19.80 -7.16
CA ARG A 154 22.66 21.05 -6.38
C ARG A 154 24.07 21.67 -6.40
N GLY A 155 25.07 20.95 -6.91
CA GLY A 155 26.45 21.42 -7.11
C GLY A 155 26.64 22.22 -8.40
N GLY A 156 25.68 22.17 -9.33
CA GLY A 156 25.65 23.02 -10.52
C GLY A 156 25.07 24.40 -10.20
N ASN A 157 25.88 25.44 -10.41
CA ASN A 157 25.61 26.86 -10.17
C ASN A 157 25.62 27.36 -8.71
N ARG A 158 26.82 27.36 -8.11
CA ARG A 158 27.16 28.30 -7.00
C ARG A 158 27.17 29.78 -7.43
N ARG A 159 26.82 30.11 -8.68
CA ARG A 159 26.74 31.47 -9.21
C ARG A 159 25.31 31.70 -9.71
N ARG A 160 24.57 32.58 -9.03
CA ARG A 160 23.18 33.04 -9.28
C ARG A 160 22.09 32.24 -8.56
N GLY A 161 21.93 32.53 -7.26
CA GLY A 161 20.71 32.25 -6.50
C GLY A 161 20.78 32.97 -5.16
N ARG A 162 19.77 33.80 -4.84
CA ARG A 162 19.63 34.50 -3.57
C ARG A 162 19.62 33.46 -2.44
N ARG A 163 20.46 33.64 -1.41
CA ARG A 163 20.41 32.80 -0.21
C ARG A 163 18.99 32.87 0.37
N PRO A 164 18.40 31.75 0.84
CA PRO A 164 17.17 31.84 1.59
C PRO A 164 17.48 32.56 2.89
N ASP A 165 16.81 33.68 3.12
CA ASP A 165 16.98 34.44 4.36
C ASP A 165 16.46 33.56 5.49
N ASN A 166 17.37 33.07 6.33
CA ASN A 166 17.04 32.29 7.52
C ASN A 166 16.52 33.24 8.60
N ILE A 167 15.37 33.87 8.33
CA ILE A 167 14.72 34.79 9.25
C ILE A 167 13.83 33.93 10.17
N PRO A 168 14.10 33.90 11.48
CA PRO A 168 13.22 33.21 12.43
C PRO A 168 11.79 33.76 12.29
N ILE A 169 10.81 32.86 12.21
CA ILE A 169 9.37 33.19 12.02
C ILE A 169 8.86 34.20 13.06
N ALA A 170 9.47 34.25 14.25
CA ALA A 170 9.18 35.24 15.29
C ALA A 170 9.30 36.70 14.81
N ASN A 171 10.16 36.99 13.81
CA ASN A 171 10.34 38.34 13.28
C ASN A 171 9.40 38.68 12.12
N ALA A 172 8.62 37.72 11.61
CA ALA A 172 7.67 37.95 10.52
C ALA A 172 6.33 38.53 10.99
N ILE A 173 6.01 38.48 12.29
CA ILE A 173 4.69 38.83 12.85
C ILE A 173 4.70 40.17 13.62
N ARG A 174 5.78 40.96 13.57
CA ARG A 174 5.70 42.35 14.05
C ARG A 174 4.91 43.19 13.03
N MET A 175 3.61 43.34 13.27
CA MET A 175 2.78 44.31 12.54
C MET A 175 3.29 45.73 12.84
N HIS A 176 3.55 46.50 11.78
CA HIS A 176 3.91 47.91 11.91
C HIS A 176 2.62 48.74 12.00
N PHE A 177 2.42 49.44 13.11
CA PHE A 177 1.35 50.42 13.24
C PHE A 177 1.84 51.78 12.70
N LEU A 178 0.94 52.52 12.05
CA LEU A 178 1.23 53.83 11.47
C LEU A 178 1.00 54.91 12.53
N ASP A 179 2.04 55.68 12.87
CA ASP A 179 1.98 56.82 13.79
C ASP A 179 2.33 58.15 13.09
N VAL A 180 1.90 59.29 13.65
CA VAL A 180 2.15 60.65 13.15
C VAL A 180 3.47 61.21 13.72
N ILE A 181 4.29 61.86 12.88
CA ILE A 181 5.58 62.42 13.31
C ILE A 181 5.37 63.82 13.91
N PRO A 182 5.75 64.07 15.18
CA PRO A 182 5.48 65.37 15.82
C PRO A 182 6.25 66.56 15.22
N ASP A 183 7.52 66.39 14.81
CA ASP A 183 8.43 67.51 14.44
C ASP A 183 9.20 67.34 13.11
N GLY A 184 8.72 66.47 12.22
CA GLY A 184 9.09 66.53 10.79
C GLY A 184 10.56 66.28 10.38
N LYS A 185 11.42 65.64 11.19
CA LYS A 185 12.80 65.23 10.78
C LYS A 185 13.05 63.73 11.04
N ARG A 186 13.55 63.00 10.03
CA ARG A 186 13.40 61.52 9.84
C ARG A 186 14.56 60.63 10.34
N ARG A 187 14.24 59.40 10.78
CA ARG A 187 15.07 58.16 10.62
C ARG A 187 14.37 57.19 9.63
N LYS A 188 15.11 56.45 8.79
CA LYS A 188 14.55 55.54 7.75
C LYS A 188 14.24 54.14 8.32
N CYS A 189 13.08 53.57 8.00
CA CYS A 189 12.75 52.16 8.29
C CYS A 189 13.48 51.21 7.32
N VAL A 190 14.07 50.14 7.86
CA VAL A 190 14.89 49.14 7.13
C VAL A 190 14.06 48.32 6.12
N LYS A 191 12.74 48.20 6.31
CA LYS A 191 11.86 47.44 5.39
C LYS A 191 11.38 48.29 4.21
N CYS A 192 11.10 49.59 4.44
CA CYS A 192 10.70 50.53 3.39
C CYS A 192 11.88 51.02 2.54
N SER A 193 13.12 50.95 3.03
CA SER A 193 14.31 51.32 2.26
C SER A 193 14.62 50.37 1.09
N GLY A 194 14.12 49.13 1.15
CA GLY A 194 14.32 48.12 0.11
C GLY A 194 13.47 48.31 -1.15
N TYR A 195 12.39 49.09 -1.08
CA TYR A 195 11.50 49.39 -2.21
C TYR A 195 11.69 50.85 -2.64
N ASN A 196 12.90 51.19 -3.08
CA ASN A 196 13.22 52.54 -3.53
C ASN A 196 12.64 52.80 -4.95
N LYS A 197 11.31 52.81 -5.05
CA LYS A 197 10.56 53.43 -6.13
C LYS A 197 9.57 54.37 -5.49
N TYR A 198 9.99 55.61 -5.24
CA TYR A 198 9.27 56.85 -5.61
C TYR A 198 9.82 58.06 -4.84
N ARG A 199 9.74 59.19 -5.54
CA ARG A 199 10.42 60.47 -5.33
C ARG A 199 10.06 61.14 -4.01
N LYS A 200 10.97 62.03 -3.58
CA LYS A 200 10.80 63.09 -2.57
C LYS A 200 9.35 63.59 -2.46
N SER A 201 8.57 62.99 -1.56
CA SER A 201 7.36 63.60 -1.00
C SER A 201 7.50 63.61 0.52
N ARG A 202 7.06 64.72 1.15
CA ARG A 202 6.89 64.78 2.60
C ARG A 202 5.80 63.77 2.97
N ILE A 203 6.18 62.74 3.70
CA ILE A 203 5.28 61.71 4.23
C ILE A 203 5.06 62.07 5.70
N SER A 204 3.81 62.16 6.12
CA SER A 204 3.36 62.57 7.46
C SER A 204 3.21 61.40 8.46
N THR A 205 3.38 60.16 8.01
CA THR A 205 3.23 58.94 8.82
C THR A 205 4.48 58.07 8.77
N TRP A 206 4.81 57.37 9.87
CA TRP A 206 5.93 56.41 9.95
C TRP A 206 5.50 55.08 10.57
N CYS A 207 6.29 54.03 10.33
CA CYS A 207 6.09 52.72 10.96
C CYS A 207 6.85 52.69 12.30
N SER A 208 6.11 52.48 13.40
CA SER A 208 6.68 52.13 14.71
C SER A 208 7.20 50.69 14.73
#